data_AF-A0A8T2MWI1-F1
#
_entry.id   AF-A0A8T2MWI1-F1
#
_cell.length_a   1.000
_cell.length_b   1.000
_cell.length_c   1.000
_cell.angle_alpha   90.00
_cell.angle_beta   90.00
_cell.angle_gamma   90.00
#
_symmetry.space_group_name_H-M   'P 1'
#
loop_
_entity.id
_entity.type
_entity.pdbx_description
1 polymer ?
#
loop_
_entity_poly.entity_id
_entity_poly.type
_entity_poly.pdbx_seq_one_letter_code
_entity_poly.pdbx_strand_id
1 'polypeptide(L)'
;MQDAVYHMSIYLPVCLAVPQNTHNAEQSWEALLSCVIGELSKDRSVYEAETDNMTALNSTVCTPQSMEVSLQQFCLPFLRLSSLLQHHLYGDDLPGCSREEEFCVLAQGLGLLPPPAPATPPATPSQWSSARCLEWVVCPYTLTSQWCAEVTGLTEIQTDQTLVTQLHNTAMTVLLSVPPQTLLVQDPQWAAPHLLQLPENYNTIFQYYHRKSCSACNKVPKDPALCLVCGTFVCLKGLCCKQHSYCECVLHSQHCGAATGIFLLINASVIIIIRGHRFCLWGSVYLDAHGEEDRDLRRGKPLFLCEERYRVLEQQWVSHTFDHINKRWGPHYNGL
;
A
#
# COMPACT_ATOMS: atom_id res chain seq x y z
N MET A 1 -11.71 -34.67 -7.88
CA MET A 1 -10.52 -34.56 -8.74
C MET A 1 -10.83 -34.72 -10.23
N GLN A 2 -11.76 -35.59 -10.66
CA GLN A 2 -12.18 -35.66 -12.07
C GLN A 2 -13.26 -34.63 -12.47
N ASP A 3 -14.11 -34.19 -11.55
CA ASP A 3 -15.15 -33.18 -11.84
C ASP A 3 -14.63 -31.73 -11.92
N ALA A 4 -13.51 -31.43 -11.28
CA ALA A 4 -12.84 -30.13 -11.36
C ALA A 4 -12.07 -29.95 -12.69
N VAL A 5 -11.54 -31.05 -13.22
CA VAL A 5 -10.92 -31.09 -14.56
C VAL A 5 -12.00 -30.94 -15.63
N TYR A 6 -13.19 -31.54 -15.44
CA TYR A 6 -14.33 -31.36 -16.34
C TYR A 6 -14.86 -29.92 -16.35
N HIS A 7 -14.99 -29.25 -15.20
CA HIS A 7 -15.48 -27.88 -15.16
C HIS A 7 -14.48 -26.85 -15.68
N MET A 8 -13.17 -26.98 -15.40
CA MET A 8 -12.16 -26.04 -15.91
C MET A 8 -11.92 -26.21 -17.43
N SER A 9 -12.11 -27.42 -17.96
CA SER A 9 -12.15 -27.68 -19.42
C SER A 9 -13.44 -27.23 -20.12
N ILE A 10 -14.52 -26.92 -19.38
CA ILE A 10 -15.77 -26.37 -19.95
C ILE A 10 -15.71 -24.84 -20.09
N TYR A 11 -14.92 -24.13 -19.27
CA TYR A 11 -14.78 -22.66 -19.34
C TYR A 11 -13.62 -22.16 -20.21
N LEU A 12 -12.56 -22.96 -20.38
CA LEU A 12 -11.46 -22.67 -21.31
C LEU A 12 -11.94 -22.37 -22.74
N PRO A 13 -12.93 -23.09 -23.31
CA PRO A 13 -13.47 -22.80 -24.64
C PRO A 13 -14.38 -21.57 -24.68
N VAL A 14 -14.96 -21.13 -23.56
CA VAL A 14 -15.88 -19.97 -23.53
C VAL A 14 -15.10 -18.65 -23.61
N CYS A 15 -13.91 -18.58 -23.00
CA CYS A 15 -12.99 -17.45 -23.16
C CYS A 15 -12.20 -17.50 -24.49
N LEU A 16 -11.95 -18.70 -25.04
CA LEU A 16 -11.25 -18.87 -26.33
C LEU A 16 -12.16 -18.72 -27.56
N ALA A 17 -13.49 -18.66 -27.40
CA ALA A 17 -14.46 -18.58 -28.50
C ALA A 17 -15.16 -17.21 -28.61
N VAL A 18 -14.46 -16.11 -28.31
CA VAL A 18 -14.96 -14.80 -28.75
C VAL A 18 -14.50 -14.59 -30.20
N PRO A 19 -15.43 -14.49 -31.16
CA PRO A 19 -15.07 -14.34 -32.56
C PRO A 19 -14.28 -13.04 -32.73
N GLN A 20 -13.16 -13.15 -33.44
CA GLN A 20 -12.44 -12.00 -34.01
C GLN A 20 -13.44 -11.19 -34.84
N ASN A 21 -14.04 -10.16 -34.25
CA ASN A 21 -14.86 -9.25 -35.01
C ASN A 21 -14.66 -7.79 -34.54
N THR A 22 -14.10 -7.04 -35.48
CA THR A 22 -14.18 -5.59 -35.71
C THR A 22 -13.45 -4.63 -34.77
N HIS A 23 -12.38 -4.04 -35.35
CA HIS A 23 -11.75 -2.72 -35.10
C HIS A 23 -11.29 -2.41 -33.65
N ASN A 24 -9.96 -2.33 -33.46
CA ASN A 24 -9.21 -2.04 -32.21
C ASN A 24 -8.98 -3.21 -31.22
N ALA A 25 -8.89 -4.44 -31.70
CA ALA A 25 -8.60 -5.62 -30.87
C ALA A 25 -7.26 -5.55 -30.09
N GLU A 26 -6.30 -4.73 -30.53
CA GLU A 26 -4.95 -4.66 -29.94
C GLU A 26 -4.87 -3.88 -28.61
N GLN A 27 -5.92 -3.14 -28.22
CA GLN A 27 -5.95 -2.32 -27.00
C GLN A 27 -7.08 -2.70 -26.04
N SER A 28 -7.78 -3.81 -26.30
CA SER A 28 -8.84 -4.30 -25.44
C SER A 28 -8.25 -5.02 -24.22
N TRP A 29 -8.82 -4.85 -23.02
CA TRP A 29 -8.33 -5.59 -21.85
C TRP A 29 -8.52 -7.09 -22.03
N GLU A 30 -9.52 -7.52 -22.82
CA GLU A 30 -9.76 -8.94 -23.13
C GLU A 30 -8.55 -9.56 -23.85
N ALA A 31 -7.98 -8.86 -24.84
CA ALA A 31 -6.81 -9.34 -25.57
C ALA A 31 -5.56 -9.38 -24.68
N LEU A 32 -5.39 -8.39 -23.80
CA LEU A 32 -4.27 -8.35 -22.85
C LEU A 32 -4.39 -9.46 -21.81
N LEU A 33 -5.57 -9.67 -21.24
CA LEU A 33 -5.78 -10.76 -20.29
C LEU A 33 -5.62 -12.14 -20.94
N SER A 34 -6.08 -12.31 -22.17
CA SER A 34 -5.81 -13.53 -22.94
C SER A 34 -4.31 -13.77 -23.11
N CYS A 35 -3.53 -12.72 -23.39
CA CYS A 35 -2.07 -12.80 -23.45
C CYS A 35 -1.45 -13.17 -22.08
N VAL A 36 -1.87 -12.53 -20.99
CA VAL A 36 -1.38 -12.83 -19.62
C VAL A 36 -1.66 -14.29 -19.26
N ILE A 37 -2.90 -14.76 -19.46
CA ILE A 37 -3.29 -16.15 -19.18
C ILE A 37 -2.47 -17.10 -20.04
N GLY A 38 -2.32 -16.79 -21.33
CA GLY A 38 -1.51 -17.58 -22.26
C GLY A 38 -0.06 -17.71 -21.82
N GLU A 39 0.58 -16.62 -21.38
CA GLU A 39 1.97 -16.64 -20.91
C GLU A 39 2.12 -17.34 -19.56
N LEU A 40 1.29 -17.01 -18.56
CA LEU A 40 1.36 -17.61 -17.22
C LEU A 40 1.01 -19.11 -17.23
N SER A 41 0.12 -19.56 -18.11
CA SER A 41 -0.24 -20.99 -18.23
C SER A 41 0.90 -21.87 -18.76
N LYS A 42 1.94 -21.29 -19.36
CA LYS A 42 3.13 -22.03 -19.81
C LYS A 42 3.98 -22.53 -18.66
N ASP A 43 3.90 -21.87 -17.50
CA ASP A 43 4.65 -22.20 -16.30
C ASP A 43 3.75 -22.96 -15.30
N ARG A 44 4.10 -24.22 -15.01
CA ARG A 44 3.34 -25.07 -14.09
C ARG A 44 3.58 -24.72 -12.62
N SER A 45 4.68 -24.04 -12.29
CA SER A 45 5.07 -23.73 -10.92
C SER A 45 4.10 -22.76 -10.22
N VAL A 46 3.48 -21.85 -11.00
CA VAL A 46 2.52 -20.85 -10.50
C VAL A 46 1.27 -21.50 -9.92
N TYR A 47 0.90 -22.70 -10.40
CA TYR A 47 -0.33 -23.42 -10.04
C TYR A 47 -0.11 -24.62 -9.10
N GLU A 48 1.12 -24.91 -8.67
CA GLU A 48 1.46 -26.11 -7.88
C GLU A 48 1.48 -25.92 -6.35
N ALA A 49 1.04 -24.78 -5.79
CA ALA A 49 1.05 -24.56 -4.33
C ALA A 49 -0.23 -25.00 -3.59
N GLU A 50 0.01 -25.64 -2.44
CA GLU A 50 -0.86 -26.29 -1.44
C GLU A 50 -2.37 -26.01 -1.43
N THR A 51 -3.11 -27.10 -1.37
CA THR A 51 -4.57 -27.25 -1.46
C THR A 51 -5.36 -26.72 -0.25
N ASP A 52 -4.70 -26.11 0.75
CA ASP A 52 -5.31 -25.87 2.07
C ASP A 52 -5.84 -24.45 2.30
N ASN A 53 -5.54 -23.48 1.43
CA ASN A 53 -6.08 -22.11 1.52
C ASN A 53 -6.86 -21.69 0.27
N MET A 54 -7.63 -22.61 -0.31
CA MET A 54 -8.66 -22.25 -1.29
C MET A 54 -9.82 -21.61 -0.52
N THR A 55 -9.68 -20.35 -0.08
CA THR A 55 -10.85 -19.49 0.15
C THR A 55 -11.66 -19.59 -1.13
N ALA A 56 -12.84 -20.21 -1.02
CA ALA A 56 -13.74 -20.47 -2.12
C ALA A 56 -13.80 -19.23 -3.01
N LEU A 57 -13.11 -19.28 -4.15
CA LEU A 57 -13.33 -18.35 -5.23
C LEU A 57 -14.79 -18.58 -5.58
N ASN A 58 -15.64 -17.71 -5.03
CA ASN A 58 -17.05 -17.72 -5.31
C ASN A 58 -17.19 -17.87 -6.81
N SER A 59 -18.03 -18.81 -7.20
CA SER A 59 -18.39 -19.17 -8.57
C SER A 59 -19.15 -18.02 -9.25
N THR A 60 -18.58 -16.82 -9.22
CA THR A 60 -19.09 -15.63 -9.87
C THR A 60 -18.86 -15.86 -11.35
N VAL A 61 -19.96 -15.89 -12.09
CA VAL A 61 -19.97 -15.92 -13.55
C VAL A 61 -19.16 -14.72 -14.03
N CYS A 62 -17.92 -14.95 -14.46
CA CYS A 62 -17.02 -13.92 -14.92
C CYS A 62 -17.47 -13.48 -16.32
N THR A 63 -18.35 -12.49 -16.40
CA THR A 63 -18.72 -11.88 -17.68
C THR A 63 -17.75 -10.75 -18.02
N PRO A 64 -17.50 -10.47 -19.31
CA PRO A 64 -16.67 -9.33 -19.71
C PRO A 64 -17.12 -8.01 -19.07
N GLN A 65 -18.45 -7.82 -18.94
CA GLN A 65 -19.00 -6.64 -18.29
C GLN A 65 -18.69 -6.59 -16.79
N SER A 66 -18.73 -7.72 -16.08
CA SER A 66 -18.39 -7.76 -14.65
C SER A 66 -16.91 -7.46 -14.41
N MET A 67 -16.03 -7.92 -15.30
CA MET A 67 -14.59 -7.65 -15.22
C MET A 67 -14.28 -6.18 -15.48
N GLU A 68 -14.86 -5.60 -16.52
CA GLU A 68 -14.72 -4.18 -16.84
C GLU A 68 -15.18 -3.29 -15.68
N VAL A 69 -16.34 -3.58 -15.07
CA VAL A 69 -16.82 -2.86 -13.88
C VAL A 69 -15.83 -3.00 -12.72
N SER A 70 -15.27 -4.19 -12.50
CA SER A 70 -14.28 -4.42 -11.45
C SER A 70 -12.99 -3.62 -11.69
N LEU A 71 -12.50 -3.55 -12.94
CA LEU A 71 -11.33 -2.76 -13.32
C LEU A 71 -11.57 -1.26 -13.14
N GLN A 72 -12.74 -0.76 -13.52
CA GLN A 72 -13.11 0.63 -13.32
C GLN A 72 -13.16 0.97 -11.82
N GLN A 73 -13.81 0.11 -11.01
CA GLN A 73 -13.86 0.27 -9.56
C GLN A 73 -12.48 0.24 -8.92
N PHE A 74 -11.58 -0.60 -9.43
CA PHE A 74 -10.21 -0.68 -8.99
C PHE A 74 -9.43 0.62 -9.23
N CYS A 75 -9.66 1.26 -10.37
CA CYS A 75 -8.99 2.51 -10.76
C CYS A 75 -9.59 3.76 -10.07
N LEU A 76 -10.85 3.72 -9.62
CA LEU A 76 -11.56 4.88 -9.08
C LEU A 76 -10.83 5.63 -7.94
N PRO A 77 -10.23 4.98 -6.93
CA PRO A 77 -9.51 5.68 -5.86
C PRO A 77 -8.37 6.55 -6.40
N PHE A 78 -7.64 6.06 -7.40
CA PHE A 78 -6.55 6.78 -8.05
C PHE A 78 -7.05 7.98 -8.86
N LEU A 79 -8.17 7.82 -9.57
CA LEU A 79 -8.80 8.89 -10.32
C LEU A 79 -9.32 9.98 -9.38
N ARG A 80 -10.03 9.61 -8.29
CA ARG A 80 -10.51 10.56 -7.27
C ARG A 80 -9.37 11.37 -6.67
N LEU A 81 -8.28 10.70 -6.27
CA LEU A 81 -7.12 11.37 -5.69
C LEU A 81 -6.45 12.31 -6.70
N SER A 82 -6.27 11.86 -7.94
CA SER A 82 -5.72 12.68 -9.02
C SER A 82 -6.60 13.91 -9.29
N SER A 83 -7.93 13.78 -9.31
CA SER A 83 -8.83 14.92 -9.50
C SER A 83 -8.83 15.89 -8.31
N LEU A 84 -8.71 15.38 -7.08
CA LEU A 84 -8.53 16.23 -5.89
C LEU A 84 -7.21 17.00 -5.93
N LEU A 85 -6.13 16.35 -6.37
CA LEU A 85 -4.83 16.99 -6.57
C LEU A 85 -4.90 18.06 -7.67
N GLN A 86 -5.55 17.75 -8.79
CA GLN A 86 -5.76 18.71 -9.88
C GLN A 86 -6.54 19.94 -9.40
N HIS A 87 -7.65 19.74 -8.68
CA HIS A 87 -8.42 20.84 -8.05
C HIS A 87 -7.55 21.67 -7.10
N HIS A 88 -6.78 21.02 -6.23
CA HIS A 88 -5.96 21.73 -5.25
C HIS A 88 -4.82 22.53 -5.88
N LEU A 89 -4.19 22.00 -6.94
CA LEU A 89 -3.03 22.61 -7.59
C LEU A 89 -3.41 23.67 -8.63
N TYR A 90 -4.51 23.48 -9.37
CA TYR A 90 -4.89 24.31 -10.50
C TYR A 90 -6.20 25.08 -10.30
N GLY A 91 -6.99 24.74 -9.28
CA GLY A 91 -8.27 25.39 -8.99
C GLY A 91 -9.44 24.94 -9.87
N ASP A 92 -9.28 23.85 -10.63
CA ASP A 92 -10.31 23.29 -11.50
C ASP A 92 -11.51 22.76 -10.71
N ASP A 93 -12.75 23.04 -11.11
CA ASP A 93 -13.94 22.56 -10.40
C ASP A 93 -14.03 21.02 -10.39
N LEU A 94 -14.37 20.45 -9.22
CA LEU A 94 -14.60 19.02 -9.12
C LEU A 94 -15.92 18.65 -9.82
N PRO A 95 -15.91 17.65 -10.71
CA PRO A 95 -17.11 17.27 -11.45
C PRO A 95 -18.14 16.58 -10.53
N GLY A 96 -19.37 17.08 -10.53
CA GLY A 96 -20.50 16.38 -9.89
C GLY A 96 -20.99 15.25 -10.80
N CYS A 97 -20.91 14.01 -10.35
CA CYS A 97 -21.32 12.83 -11.14
C CYS A 97 -22.05 11.77 -10.29
N SER A 98 -22.79 10.90 -10.98
CA SER A 98 -23.39 9.70 -10.41
C SER A 98 -22.33 8.60 -10.21
N ARG A 99 -22.55 7.64 -9.30
CA ARG A 99 -21.61 6.51 -9.11
C ARG A 99 -21.38 5.66 -10.36
N GLU A 100 -22.36 5.62 -11.25
CA GLU A 100 -22.34 4.79 -12.46
C GLU A 100 -21.48 5.41 -13.57
N GLU A 101 -21.33 6.74 -13.58
CA GLU A 101 -20.58 7.49 -14.58
C GLU A 101 -19.25 8.03 -14.03
N GLU A 102 -18.99 7.82 -12.74
CA GLU A 102 -17.87 8.42 -12.00
C GLU A 102 -16.51 8.15 -12.66
N PHE A 103 -16.26 6.91 -13.10
CA PHE A 103 -15.01 6.55 -13.75
C PHE A 103 -14.78 7.36 -15.02
N CYS A 104 -15.79 7.40 -15.88
CA CYS A 104 -15.79 8.10 -17.16
C CYS A 104 -15.55 9.61 -16.99
N VAL A 105 -16.25 10.23 -16.04
CA VAL A 105 -16.18 11.66 -15.78
C VAL A 105 -14.81 12.05 -15.21
N LEU A 106 -14.29 11.29 -14.25
CA LEU A 106 -12.98 11.58 -13.66
C LEU A 106 -11.85 11.33 -14.67
N ALA A 107 -11.90 10.26 -15.47
CA ALA A 107 -10.91 9.98 -16.50
C ALA A 107 -10.88 11.07 -17.58
N GLN A 108 -12.04 11.61 -17.98
CA GLN A 108 -12.11 12.75 -18.90
C GLN A 108 -11.59 14.05 -18.28
N GLY A 109 -11.95 14.35 -17.02
CA GLY A 109 -11.46 15.54 -16.31
C GLY A 109 -9.93 15.55 -16.16
N LEU A 110 -9.34 14.37 -16.01
CA LEU A 110 -7.89 14.17 -15.95
C LEU A 110 -7.21 14.11 -17.33
N GLY A 111 -7.98 14.20 -18.42
CA GLY A 111 -7.46 14.14 -19.79
C GLY A 111 -7.00 12.74 -20.23
N LEU A 112 -7.36 11.68 -19.51
CA LEU A 112 -7.03 10.28 -19.87
C LEU A 112 -7.94 9.73 -20.97
N LEU A 113 -9.09 10.38 -21.20
CA LEU A 113 -10.02 10.04 -22.27
C LEU A 113 -10.29 11.27 -23.13
N PRO A 114 -10.42 11.11 -24.45
CA PRO A 114 -10.79 12.21 -25.33
C PRO A 114 -12.18 12.75 -24.98
N PRO A 115 -12.42 14.06 -25.15
CA PRO A 115 -13.73 14.66 -24.91
C PRO A 115 -14.78 14.06 -25.85
N PRO A 116 -16.05 13.95 -25.41
CA PRO A 116 -17.11 13.38 -26.23
C PRO A 116 -17.27 14.20 -27.52
N ALA A 117 -17.18 13.55 -28.68
CA ALA A 117 -17.37 14.21 -29.96
C ALA A 117 -18.82 14.75 -30.06
N PRO A 118 -19.04 15.96 -30.62
CA PRO A 118 -20.32 16.65 -30.60
C PRO A 118 -21.46 15.98 -31.39
N ALA A 119 -21.20 14.85 -32.08
CA ALA A 119 -22.15 14.17 -32.94
C ALA A 119 -22.46 12.71 -32.53
N THR A 120 -21.96 12.25 -31.38
CA THR A 120 -22.23 10.89 -30.88
C THR A 120 -23.34 10.94 -29.81
N PRO A 121 -24.35 10.04 -29.85
CA PRO A 121 -25.30 9.93 -28.75
C PRO A 121 -24.56 9.68 -27.43
N PRO A 122 -25.12 10.06 -26.26
CA PRO A 122 -24.50 9.76 -24.97
C PRO A 122 -24.26 8.25 -24.91
N ALA A 123 -22.99 7.88 -25.00
CA ALA A 123 -22.59 6.48 -24.94
C ALA A 123 -23.05 5.94 -23.58
N THR A 124 -23.72 4.79 -23.58
CA THR A 124 -24.08 4.14 -22.33
C THR A 124 -22.79 3.82 -21.56
N PRO A 125 -22.75 3.94 -20.22
CA PRO A 125 -21.55 3.68 -19.41
C PRO A 125 -20.94 2.29 -19.66
N SER A 126 -21.73 1.34 -20.16
CA SER A 126 -21.30 0.00 -20.59
C SER A 126 -20.45 -0.06 -21.88
N GLN A 127 -20.24 1.06 -22.58
CA GLN A 127 -19.50 1.08 -23.86
C GLN A 127 -18.03 1.49 -23.71
N TRP A 128 -17.60 1.98 -22.54
CA TRP A 128 -16.25 2.53 -22.38
C TRP A 128 -15.36 1.51 -21.69
N SER A 129 -14.32 1.09 -22.41
CA SER A 129 -13.30 0.23 -21.85
C SER A 129 -12.25 1.05 -21.10
N SER A 130 -11.97 0.68 -19.86
CA SER A 130 -10.92 1.24 -19.00
C SER A 130 -9.53 1.14 -19.63
N ALA A 131 -9.29 0.15 -20.49
CA ALA A 131 -8.03 0.00 -21.22
C ALA A 131 -7.72 1.17 -22.15
N ARG A 132 -8.73 1.95 -22.58
CA ARG A 132 -8.53 3.15 -23.40
C ARG A 132 -7.85 4.30 -22.65
N CYS A 133 -7.87 4.28 -21.31
CA CYS A 133 -7.14 5.23 -20.48
C CYS A 133 -5.63 4.94 -20.46
N LEU A 134 -5.22 3.75 -20.92
CA LEU A 134 -3.82 3.35 -20.96
C LEU A 134 -3.25 3.79 -22.31
N GLU A 135 -2.72 5.01 -22.36
CA GLU A 135 -1.91 5.46 -23.49
C GLU A 135 -0.55 4.73 -23.44
N TRP A 136 -0.50 3.53 -24.02
CA TRP A 136 0.69 2.71 -24.01
C TRP A 136 1.79 3.33 -24.88
N VAL A 137 2.87 3.76 -24.24
CA VAL A 137 4.08 4.28 -24.92
C VAL A 137 4.82 3.18 -25.70
N VAL A 138 4.62 1.92 -25.29
CA VAL A 138 5.25 0.72 -25.86
C VAL A 138 4.17 -0.31 -26.22
N CYS A 139 4.44 -1.22 -27.15
CA CYS A 139 3.51 -2.29 -27.51
C CYS A 139 2.99 -3.04 -26.25
N PRO A 140 1.67 -3.07 -26.00
CA PRO A 140 1.08 -3.67 -24.80
C PRO A 140 1.48 -5.13 -24.61
N TYR A 141 1.53 -5.91 -25.69
CA TYR A 141 1.90 -7.32 -25.66
C TYR A 141 3.35 -7.54 -25.24
N THR A 142 4.27 -6.68 -25.68
CA THR A 142 5.69 -6.76 -25.29
C THR A 142 5.85 -6.49 -23.80
N LEU A 143 5.20 -5.45 -23.28
CA LEU A 143 5.22 -5.13 -21.86
C LEU A 143 4.61 -6.26 -21.03
N THR A 144 3.44 -6.76 -21.46
CA THR A 144 2.71 -7.83 -20.79
C THR A 144 3.53 -9.13 -20.75
N SER A 145 4.16 -9.49 -21.86
CA SER A 145 5.01 -10.68 -21.95
C SER A 145 6.26 -10.54 -21.09
N GLN A 146 6.88 -9.35 -21.07
CA GLN A 146 8.05 -9.08 -20.22
C GLN A 146 7.67 -9.16 -18.74
N TRP A 147 6.56 -8.54 -18.34
CA TRP A 147 6.06 -8.64 -16.97
C TRP A 147 5.77 -10.09 -16.57
N CYS A 148 5.11 -10.87 -17.44
CA CYS A 148 4.87 -12.29 -17.19
C CYS A 148 6.19 -13.05 -16.99
N ALA A 149 7.19 -12.81 -17.85
CA ALA A 149 8.50 -13.44 -17.75
C ALA A 149 9.26 -13.06 -16.46
N GLU A 150 9.13 -11.81 -16.00
CA GLU A 150 9.70 -11.36 -14.72
C GLU A 150 8.99 -12.02 -13.53
N VAL A 151 7.65 -12.09 -13.55
CA VAL A 151 6.85 -12.75 -12.50
C VAL A 151 7.17 -14.25 -12.42
N THR A 152 7.28 -14.94 -13.56
CA THR A 152 7.67 -16.36 -13.60
C THR A 152 9.14 -16.55 -13.21
N GLY A 153 10.06 -15.67 -13.67
CA GLY A 153 11.47 -15.73 -13.31
C GLY A 153 11.75 -15.55 -11.81
N LEU A 154 10.91 -14.77 -11.11
CA LEU A 154 10.98 -14.67 -9.64
C LEU A 154 10.64 -16.00 -8.93
N THR A 155 9.83 -16.87 -9.55
CA THR A 155 9.50 -18.20 -9.02
C THR A 155 10.67 -19.18 -9.13
N GLU A 156 11.42 -19.12 -10.23
CA GLU A 156 12.59 -19.98 -10.46
C GLU A 156 13.71 -19.68 -9.46
N ILE A 157 13.95 -18.40 -9.14
CA ILE A 157 14.97 -17.96 -8.17
C ILE A 157 14.66 -18.46 -6.74
N GLN A 158 13.39 -18.71 -6.39
CA GLN A 158 13.01 -19.26 -5.08
C GLN A 158 13.28 -20.77 -4.95
N THR A 159 13.38 -21.51 -6.06
CA THR A 159 13.66 -22.96 -6.03
C THR A 159 15.14 -23.30 -5.83
N ASP A 160 16.06 -22.41 -6.21
CA ASP A 160 17.49 -22.54 -5.95
C ASP A 160 17.88 -22.00 -4.55
N GLN A 161 17.57 -22.78 -3.52
CA GLN A 161 17.93 -22.51 -2.11
C GLN A 161 19.44 -22.32 -1.84
N THR A 162 20.31 -22.53 -2.82
CA THR A 162 21.77 -22.48 -2.65
C THR A 162 22.40 -21.09 -2.84
N LEU A 163 21.69 -20.09 -3.40
CA LEU A 163 22.24 -18.74 -3.61
C LEU A 163 21.77 -17.70 -2.58
N VAL A 164 20.69 -17.98 -1.84
CA VAL A 164 20.05 -17.04 -0.91
C VAL A 164 20.92 -16.74 0.33
N THR A 165 21.89 -17.59 0.67
CA THR A 165 22.78 -17.39 1.83
C THR A 165 23.90 -16.35 1.62
N GLN A 166 24.10 -15.82 0.41
CA GLN A 166 25.26 -14.97 0.09
C GLN A 166 24.94 -13.46 -0.04
N LEU A 167 23.68 -13.04 -0.13
CA LEU A 167 23.31 -11.63 -0.32
C LEU A 167 22.68 -11.02 0.94
N HIS A 168 23.48 -10.32 1.73
CA HIS A 168 23.14 -9.66 3.00
C HIS A 168 22.28 -8.38 2.86
N ASN A 169 21.52 -8.22 1.78
CA ASN A 169 20.65 -7.05 1.58
C ASN A 169 19.20 -7.40 1.94
N THR A 170 18.74 -6.89 3.09
CA THR A 170 17.40 -7.13 3.66
C THR A 170 16.22 -6.81 2.74
N ALA A 171 16.38 -5.88 1.78
CA ALA A 171 15.34 -5.57 0.79
C ALA A 171 15.11 -6.72 -0.21
N MET A 172 16.17 -7.47 -0.56
CA MET A 172 16.08 -8.60 -1.49
C MET A 172 15.49 -9.84 -0.81
N THR A 173 15.77 -10.03 0.48
CA THR A 173 15.23 -11.15 1.27
C THR A 173 13.72 -11.03 1.48
N VAL A 174 13.17 -9.82 1.61
CA VAL A 174 11.72 -9.61 1.71
C VAL A 174 11.02 -9.97 0.42
N LEU A 175 11.53 -9.49 -0.73
CA LEU A 175 10.96 -9.81 -2.05
C LEU A 175 11.06 -11.30 -2.39
N LEU A 176 12.13 -11.99 -1.96
CA LEU A 176 12.32 -13.43 -2.16
C LEU A 176 11.49 -14.31 -1.23
N SER A 177 10.86 -13.76 -0.18
CA SER A 177 10.03 -14.54 0.77
C SER A 177 8.54 -14.50 0.45
N VAL A 178 8.13 -13.69 -0.52
CA VAL A 178 6.73 -13.56 -0.93
C VAL A 178 6.46 -14.59 -2.02
N PRO A 179 5.57 -15.57 -1.82
CA PRO A 179 5.22 -16.48 -2.91
C PRO A 179 4.67 -15.67 -4.08
N PRO A 180 4.98 -16.04 -5.33
CA PRO A 180 4.53 -15.32 -6.53
C PRO A 180 3.01 -15.19 -6.61
N GLN A 181 2.25 -16.13 -6.01
CA GLN A 181 0.81 -16.03 -5.88
C GLN A 181 0.36 -14.80 -5.07
N THR A 182 1.14 -14.30 -4.12
CA THR A 182 0.83 -13.08 -3.35
C THR A 182 0.96 -11.80 -4.18
N LEU A 183 1.68 -11.83 -5.30
CA LEU A 183 1.71 -10.72 -6.26
C LEU A 183 0.51 -10.77 -7.21
N LEU A 184 0.01 -11.97 -7.52
CA LEU A 184 -1.13 -12.22 -8.41
C LEU A 184 -2.48 -12.11 -7.67
N VAL A 185 -2.51 -12.41 -6.38
CA VAL A 185 -3.68 -12.35 -5.49
C VAL A 185 -3.50 -11.17 -4.53
N GLN A 186 -3.44 -9.96 -5.08
CA GLN A 186 -3.79 -8.79 -4.30
C GLN A 186 -5.17 -8.38 -4.78
N ASP A 187 -6.20 -8.59 -3.96
CA ASP A 187 -7.39 -7.74 -3.99
C ASP A 187 -6.94 -6.46 -3.28
N PRO A 188 -6.54 -5.40 -4.00
CA PRO A 188 -5.97 -4.24 -3.36
C PRO A 188 -7.17 -3.43 -2.89
N GLN A 189 -7.74 -3.87 -1.77
CA GLN A 189 -8.69 -3.08 -1.02
C GLN A 189 -7.93 -1.84 -0.60
N TRP A 190 -8.24 -0.73 -1.27
CA TRP A 190 -7.75 0.58 -0.92
C TRP A 190 -8.20 0.91 0.50
N ALA A 191 -7.36 0.54 1.47
CA ALA A 191 -7.51 0.95 2.85
C ALA A 191 -6.98 2.37 2.97
N ALA A 192 -7.70 3.20 3.73
CA ALA A 192 -7.18 4.50 4.11
C ALA A 192 -5.83 4.32 4.82
N PRO A 193 -4.88 5.27 4.65
CA PRO A 193 -3.63 5.23 5.38
C PRO A 193 -3.94 5.18 6.89
N HIS A 194 -3.38 4.18 7.55
CA HIS A 194 -3.52 3.95 8.98
C HIS A 194 -2.14 3.79 9.60
N LEU A 195 -2.03 4.10 10.89
CA LEU A 195 -0.81 3.91 11.64
C LEU A 195 -0.58 2.43 11.94
N LEU A 196 0.67 2.07 12.21
CA LEU A 196 1.10 0.72 12.58
C LEU A 196 0.17 0.13 13.65
N GLN A 197 -0.34 -1.08 13.42
CA GLN A 197 -1.15 -1.75 14.44
C GLN A 197 -0.28 -2.10 15.65
N LEU A 198 -0.68 -1.60 16.82
CA LEU A 198 0.06 -1.77 18.05
C LEU A 198 -0.54 -2.89 18.91
N PRO A 199 0.28 -3.73 19.58
CA PRO A 199 -0.24 -4.72 20.54
C PRO A 199 -1.00 -4.06 21.69
N GLU A 200 -2.04 -4.75 22.20
CA GLU A 200 -2.82 -4.26 23.33
C GLU A 200 -1.97 -4.05 24.59
N ASN A 201 -1.04 -4.96 24.89
CA ASN A 201 -0.17 -4.87 26.06
C ASN A 201 1.17 -4.18 25.73
N TYR A 202 1.46 -3.07 26.40
CA TYR A 202 2.70 -2.32 26.20
C TYR A 202 3.97 -3.15 26.47
N ASN A 203 3.91 -4.11 27.39
CA ASN A 203 5.07 -4.95 27.71
C ASN A 203 5.57 -5.74 26.50
N THR A 204 4.69 -6.08 25.55
CA THR A 204 5.08 -6.74 24.29
C THR A 204 6.03 -5.87 23.49
N ILE A 205 5.70 -4.57 23.34
CA ILE A 205 6.56 -3.60 22.67
C ILE A 205 7.86 -3.40 23.46
N PHE A 206 7.74 -3.16 24.77
CA PHE A 206 8.89 -2.86 25.61
C PHE A 206 9.91 -4.01 25.60
N GLN A 207 9.46 -5.24 25.84
CA GLN A 207 10.34 -6.41 25.86
C GLN A 207 11.05 -6.62 24.52
N TYR A 208 10.33 -6.44 23.41
CA TYR A 208 10.89 -6.62 22.07
C TYR A 208 11.91 -5.54 21.69
N TYR A 209 11.64 -4.27 22.01
CA TYR A 209 12.46 -3.15 21.53
C TYR A 209 13.50 -2.61 22.52
N HIS A 210 13.32 -2.73 23.84
CA HIS A 210 14.18 -2.04 24.83
C HIS A 210 15.67 -2.44 24.79
N ARG A 211 16.00 -3.63 24.27
CA ARG A 211 17.38 -4.14 24.08
C ARG A 211 17.73 -4.35 22.62
N LYS A 212 16.88 -3.95 21.69
CA LYS A 212 17.12 -4.13 20.26
C LYS A 212 18.22 -3.16 19.81
N SER A 213 19.22 -3.68 19.11
CA SER A 213 20.27 -2.86 18.51
C SER A 213 19.73 -2.10 17.32
N CYS A 214 20.12 -0.82 17.18
CA CYS A 214 19.84 -0.03 15.99
C CYS A 214 20.53 -0.64 14.77
N SER A 215 19.83 -0.71 13.63
CA SER A 215 20.35 -1.25 12.39
C SER A 215 21.48 -0.39 11.78
N ALA A 216 21.49 0.91 12.04
CA ALA A 216 22.50 1.83 11.50
C ALA A 216 23.81 1.83 12.29
N CYS A 217 23.75 1.86 13.64
CA CYS A 217 24.95 1.94 14.47
C CYS A 217 25.31 0.66 15.25
N ASN A 218 24.48 -0.39 15.16
CA ASN A 218 24.63 -1.68 15.87
C ASN A 218 24.74 -1.57 17.39
N LYS A 219 24.35 -0.43 17.97
CA LYS A 219 24.31 -0.19 19.42
C LYS A 219 22.87 -0.14 19.88
N VAL A 220 22.62 -0.50 21.14
CA VAL A 220 21.32 -0.30 21.79
C VAL A 220 21.12 1.21 21.99
N PRO A 221 20.09 1.83 21.39
CA PRO A 221 19.84 3.25 21.53
C PRO A 221 19.52 3.62 22.99
N LYS A 222 19.96 4.80 23.44
CA LYS A 222 19.54 5.35 24.74
C LYS A 222 18.07 5.74 24.73
N ASP A 223 17.65 6.36 23.63
CA ASP A 223 16.29 6.79 23.35
C ASP A 223 15.78 6.06 22.10
N PRO A 224 15.38 4.77 22.24
CA PRO A 224 14.79 4.00 21.16
C PRO A 224 13.40 4.53 20.81
N ALA A 225 13.17 4.75 19.52
CA ALA A 225 11.91 5.26 19.00
C ALA A 225 11.41 4.40 17.84
N LEU A 226 10.09 4.15 17.79
CA LEU A 226 9.42 3.39 16.74
C LEU A 226 8.56 4.33 15.90
N CYS A 227 8.80 4.42 14.60
CA CYS A 227 7.96 5.18 13.68
C CYS A 227 6.61 4.48 13.51
N LEU A 228 5.52 5.17 13.84
CA LEU A 228 4.17 4.62 13.70
C LEU A 228 3.64 4.64 12.27
N VAL A 229 4.30 5.35 11.35
CA VAL A 229 3.90 5.39 9.93
C VAL A 229 4.38 4.15 9.18
N CYS A 230 5.60 3.69 9.45
CA CYS A 230 6.25 2.60 8.69
C CYS A 230 6.83 1.47 9.54
N GLY A 231 6.79 1.56 10.87
CA GLY A 231 7.35 0.55 11.78
C GLY A 231 8.88 0.55 11.90
N THR A 232 9.58 1.54 11.34
CA THR A 232 11.05 1.60 11.45
C THR A 232 11.49 1.97 12.87
N PHE A 233 12.47 1.24 13.39
CA PHE A 233 13.11 1.49 14.68
C PHE A 233 14.35 2.39 14.53
N VAL A 234 14.36 3.54 15.21
CA VAL A 234 15.38 4.60 15.04
C VAL A 234 15.93 5.09 16.38
N CYS A 235 17.13 5.68 16.35
CA CYS A 235 17.68 6.44 17.47
C CYS A 235 17.07 7.84 17.48
N LEU A 236 16.47 8.24 18.61
CA LEU A 236 15.93 9.59 18.78
C LEU A 236 17.07 10.61 18.99
N LYS A 237 17.66 10.71 20.19
CA LYS A 237 18.67 11.74 20.53
C LYS A 237 20.12 11.27 20.40
N GLY A 238 20.38 10.19 19.67
CA GLY A 238 21.70 9.56 19.60
C GLY A 238 22.68 10.30 18.69
N LEU A 239 23.89 10.61 19.18
CA LEU A 239 25.02 11.05 18.32
C LEU A 239 25.48 9.95 17.34
N CYS A 240 25.13 8.69 17.62
CA CYS A 240 25.60 7.51 16.89
C CYS A 240 25.09 7.41 15.44
N CYS A 241 23.94 8.02 15.13
CA CYS A 241 23.31 7.97 13.81
C CYS A 241 23.11 9.37 13.23
N LYS A 242 23.85 10.37 13.72
CA LYS A 242 23.72 11.76 13.27
C LYS A 242 24.40 11.93 11.91
N GLN A 243 23.67 12.37 10.89
CA GLN A 243 24.22 12.64 9.55
C GLN A 243 24.00 14.10 9.18
N HIS A 244 25.02 14.78 8.66
CA HIS A 244 24.92 16.19 8.22
C HIS A 244 24.26 17.12 9.24
N SER A 245 24.51 16.88 10.53
CA SER A 245 23.91 17.59 11.68
C SER A 245 22.46 17.23 12.04
N TYR A 246 21.82 16.28 11.36
CA TYR A 246 20.47 15.80 11.65
C TYR A 246 20.48 14.45 12.40
N CYS A 247 19.63 14.31 13.44
CA CYS A 247 19.36 13.02 14.06
C CYS A 247 18.68 12.06 13.07
N GLU A 248 18.86 10.77 13.29
CA GLU A 248 18.22 9.70 12.52
C GLU A 248 16.69 9.89 12.45
N CYS A 249 16.05 10.23 13.55
CA CYS A 249 14.63 10.55 13.62
C CYS A 249 14.14 11.67 12.70
N VAL A 250 14.87 12.79 12.65
CA VAL A 250 14.49 13.97 11.84
C VAL A 250 14.70 13.63 10.37
N LEU A 251 15.82 12.98 10.03
CA LEU A 251 16.04 12.46 8.67
C LEU A 251 14.96 11.46 8.26
N HIS A 252 14.62 10.53 9.15
CA HIS A 252 13.56 9.56 8.90
C HIS A 252 12.21 10.24 8.67
N SER A 253 11.88 11.28 9.46
CA SER A 253 10.63 12.04 9.25
C SER A 253 10.58 12.72 7.89
N GLN A 254 11.72 13.22 7.38
CA GLN A 254 11.82 13.82 6.06
C GLN A 254 11.56 12.80 4.95
N HIS A 255 12.12 11.59 5.06
CA HIS A 255 11.98 10.56 4.03
C HIS A 255 10.66 9.77 4.11
N CYS A 256 10.20 9.43 5.31
CA CYS A 256 9.05 8.53 5.50
C CYS A 256 7.69 9.26 5.43
N GLY A 257 7.61 10.50 5.92
CA GLY A 257 6.33 11.19 6.12
C GLY A 257 6.34 12.63 5.64
N ALA A 258 7.14 12.95 4.63
CA ALA A 258 7.28 14.30 4.07
C ALA A 258 7.51 15.37 5.15
N ALA A 259 8.50 15.11 6.00
CA ALA A 259 8.85 15.90 7.19
C ALA A 259 7.81 15.88 8.34
N THR A 260 6.81 15.00 8.32
CA THR A 260 5.94 14.67 9.45
C THR A 260 6.25 13.26 9.96
N GLY A 261 6.76 13.13 11.17
CA GLY A 261 7.06 11.84 11.79
C GLY A 261 6.33 11.66 13.12
N ILE A 262 5.74 10.50 13.35
CA ILE A 262 5.06 10.13 14.59
C ILE A 262 5.82 8.97 15.19
N PHE A 263 6.41 9.16 16.37
CA PHE A 263 7.27 8.18 16.98
C PHE A 263 6.81 7.82 18.39
N LEU A 264 6.74 6.53 18.69
CA LEU A 264 6.57 6.01 20.04
C LEU A 264 7.94 5.86 20.70
N LEU A 265 8.16 6.56 21.82
CA LEU A 265 9.35 6.41 22.64
C LEU A 265 9.20 5.18 23.53
N ILE A 266 10.05 4.17 23.30
CA ILE A 266 9.93 2.85 23.94
C ILE A 266 10.27 2.90 25.43
N ASN A 267 11.18 3.78 25.85
CA ASN A 267 11.54 3.89 27.27
C ASN A 267 10.61 4.83 28.06
N ALA A 268 9.76 5.59 27.36
CA ALA A 268 8.90 6.59 28.00
C ALA A 268 7.41 6.36 27.82
N SER A 269 7.00 5.46 26.93
CA SER A 269 5.60 5.30 26.52
C SER A 269 4.94 6.60 26.06
N VAL A 270 5.71 7.52 25.46
CA VAL A 270 5.21 8.82 24.99
C VAL A 270 5.35 8.90 23.48
N ILE A 271 4.35 9.48 22.82
CA ILE A 271 4.37 9.84 21.41
C ILE A 271 5.02 11.21 21.25
N ILE A 272 6.03 11.28 20.40
CA ILE A 272 6.63 12.52 19.90
C ILE A 272 6.24 12.71 18.43
N ILE A 273 5.81 13.91 18.10
CA ILE A 273 5.48 14.31 16.73
C ILE A 273 6.54 15.30 16.27
N ILE A 274 7.18 15.00 15.14
CA ILE A 274 8.12 15.87 14.45
C ILE A 274 7.42 16.40 13.20
N ARG A 275 7.47 17.72 12.96
CA ARG A 275 6.91 18.37 11.78
C ARG A 275 7.82 19.51 11.33
N GLY A 276 8.47 19.33 10.18
CA GLY A 276 9.44 20.29 9.64
C GLY A 276 10.63 20.47 10.60
N HIS A 277 10.78 21.67 11.16
CA HIS A 277 11.82 22.01 12.16
C HIS A 277 11.32 22.05 13.61
N ARG A 278 10.09 21.58 13.85
CA ARG A 278 9.39 21.65 15.14
C ARG A 278 9.05 20.25 15.62
N PHE A 279 8.96 20.09 16.94
CA PHE A 279 8.45 18.87 17.56
C PHE A 279 7.47 19.20 18.68
N CYS A 280 6.58 18.26 19.02
CA CYS A 280 5.77 18.33 20.22
C CYS A 280 5.63 16.93 20.85
N LEU A 281 5.42 16.90 22.16
CA LEU A 281 5.01 15.68 22.86
C LEU A 281 3.48 15.62 22.86
N TRP A 282 2.94 14.57 22.28
CA TRP A 282 1.50 14.38 22.16
C TRP A 282 0.89 13.80 23.44
N GLY A 283 1.59 12.87 24.08
CA GLY A 283 1.12 12.13 25.26
C GLY A 283 1.30 10.63 25.08
N SER A 284 0.66 9.82 25.92
CA SER A 284 0.68 8.36 25.76
C SER A 284 -0.61 7.84 25.15
N VAL A 285 -0.48 6.86 24.25
CA VAL A 285 -1.60 6.02 23.77
C VAL A 285 -1.79 4.77 24.64
N TYR A 286 -0.91 4.54 25.60
CA TYR A 286 -0.95 3.44 26.55
C TYR A 286 -1.28 3.95 27.96
N LEU A 287 -2.35 3.43 28.55
CA LEU A 287 -2.85 3.86 29.85
C LEU A 287 -2.86 2.71 30.83
N ASP A 288 -2.73 3.02 32.12
CA ASP A 288 -2.96 2.03 33.16
C ASP A 288 -4.46 1.73 33.32
N ALA A 289 -4.79 0.78 34.20
CA ALA A 289 -6.18 0.38 34.48
C ALA A 289 -7.09 1.52 34.97
N HIS A 290 -6.53 2.67 35.38
CA HIS A 290 -7.25 3.85 35.85
C HIS A 290 -7.33 4.95 34.76
N GLY A 291 -6.82 4.69 33.56
CA GLY A 291 -6.79 5.67 32.46
C GLY A 291 -5.66 6.69 32.59
N GLU A 292 -4.65 6.44 33.43
CA GLU A 292 -3.54 7.37 33.63
C GLU A 292 -2.32 7.02 32.77
N GLU A 293 -1.59 8.05 32.35
CA GLU A 293 -0.28 7.88 31.69
C GLU A 293 0.80 7.51 32.72
N ASP A 294 1.75 6.66 32.33
CA ASP A 294 2.98 6.39 33.08
C ASP A 294 4.20 6.83 32.27
N ARG A 295 4.43 8.15 32.25
CA ARG A 295 5.55 8.77 31.53
C ARG A 295 6.88 8.31 32.10
N ASP A 296 7.83 8.01 31.23
CA ASP A 296 9.14 7.46 31.60
C ASP A 296 9.05 6.10 32.34
N LEU A 297 7.88 5.45 32.32
CA LEU A 297 7.62 4.16 32.98
C LEU A 297 8.02 4.14 34.47
N ARG A 298 7.91 5.29 35.17
CA ARG A 298 8.41 5.44 36.54
C ARG A 298 7.59 4.68 37.56
N ARG A 299 6.29 4.51 37.33
CA ARG A 299 5.39 3.79 38.24
C ARG A 299 5.47 2.27 38.02
N GLY A 300 5.88 1.83 36.83
CA GLY A 300 6.01 0.42 36.47
C GLY A 300 4.66 -0.32 36.44
N LYS A 301 3.55 0.41 36.23
CA LYS A 301 2.23 -0.19 36.13
C LYS A 301 2.04 -0.84 34.76
N PRO A 302 1.24 -1.93 34.65
CA PRO A 302 0.87 -2.46 33.35
C PRO A 302 0.08 -1.41 32.57
N LEU A 303 0.46 -1.20 31.31
CA LEU A 303 -0.20 -0.26 30.41
C LEU A 303 -0.82 -0.99 29.23
N PHE A 304 -1.99 -0.51 28.83
CA PHE A 304 -2.80 -1.08 27.77
C PHE A 304 -3.13 -0.02 26.71
N LEU A 305 -3.19 -0.44 25.45
CA LEU A 305 -3.50 0.44 24.34
C LEU A 305 -4.92 1.00 24.50
N CYS A 306 -5.04 2.32 24.49
CA CYS A 306 -6.32 3.00 24.43
C CYS A 306 -6.68 3.24 22.96
N GLU A 307 -7.55 2.38 22.41
CA GLU A 307 -7.99 2.47 21.00
C GLU A 307 -8.54 3.85 20.63
N GLU A 308 -9.31 4.47 21.54
CA GLU A 308 -9.87 5.80 21.32
C GLU A 308 -8.78 6.86 21.15
N ARG A 309 -7.75 6.85 22.00
CA ARG A 309 -6.60 7.76 21.86
C ARG A 309 -5.83 7.48 20.57
N TYR A 310 -5.67 6.21 20.22
CA TYR A 310 -4.97 5.81 19.00
C TYR A 310 -5.70 6.29 17.74
N ARG A 311 -7.02 6.14 17.71
CA ARG A 311 -7.88 6.62 16.63
C ARG A 311 -7.81 8.13 16.47
N VAL A 312 -7.81 8.90 17.58
CA VAL A 312 -7.64 10.35 17.53
C VAL A 312 -6.26 10.73 16.98
N LEU A 313 -5.18 10.04 17.40
CA LEU A 313 -3.84 10.27 16.87
C LEU A 313 -3.78 10.03 15.36
N GLU A 314 -4.35 8.91 14.89
CA GLU A 314 -4.43 8.57 13.47
C GLU A 314 -5.25 9.58 12.68
N GLN A 315 -6.41 9.99 13.20
CA GLN A 315 -7.23 11.01 12.55
C GLN A 315 -6.49 12.34 12.41
N GLN A 316 -5.73 12.76 13.44
CA GLN A 316 -4.91 13.98 13.37
C GLN A 316 -3.80 13.88 12.33
N TRP A 317 -3.23 12.69 12.15
CA TRP A 317 -2.24 12.42 11.13
C TRP A 317 -2.84 12.49 9.73
N VAL A 318 -3.90 11.72 9.45
CA VAL A 318 -4.56 11.65 8.14
C VAL A 318 -5.11 13.02 7.72
N SER A 319 -5.62 13.81 8.67
CA SER A 319 -6.13 15.16 8.40
C SER A 319 -5.06 16.26 8.40
N HIS A 320 -3.80 15.93 8.71
CA HIS A 320 -2.69 16.88 8.87
C HIS A 320 -2.98 18.02 9.88
N THR A 321 -3.79 17.78 10.91
CA THR A 321 -4.30 18.81 11.84
C THR A 321 -3.48 19.00 13.12
N PHE A 322 -2.31 18.37 13.23
CA PHE A 322 -1.47 18.47 14.44
C PHE A 322 -1.14 19.91 14.84
N ASP A 323 -0.95 20.83 13.87
CA ASP A 323 -0.66 22.24 14.13
C ASP A 323 -1.81 22.98 14.84
N HIS A 324 -3.06 22.55 14.61
CA HIS A 324 -4.25 23.20 15.17
C HIS A 324 -4.55 22.70 16.59
N ILE A 325 -4.26 21.42 16.85
CA ILE A 325 -4.65 20.75 18.08
C ILE A 325 -3.52 20.80 19.12
N ASN A 326 -2.28 20.57 18.70
CA ASN A 326 -1.13 20.61 19.61
C ASN A 326 -0.61 22.04 19.73
N LYS A 327 -0.63 22.62 20.94
CA LYS A 327 -0.21 24.01 21.17
C LYS A 327 1.24 24.16 21.62
N ARG A 328 1.89 23.07 22.05
CA ARG A 328 3.24 23.08 22.63
C ARG A 328 4.29 22.55 21.65
N TRP A 329 4.58 23.34 20.62
CA TRP A 329 5.66 23.06 19.68
C TRP A 329 6.97 23.70 20.13
N GLY A 330 8.05 22.93 20.13
CA GLY A 330 9.41 23.40 20.36
C GLY A 330 10.28 23.22 19.11
N PRO A 331 11.33 24.04 18.93
CA PRO A 331 12.33 23.80 17.89
C PRO A 331 13.22 22.62 18.29
N HIS A 332 13.53 21.70 17.37
CA HIS A 332 14.43 20.57 17.63
C HIS A 332 15.87 20.80 17.15
N TYR A 333 16.17 21.92 16.45
CA TYR A 333 17.51 22.28 15.95
C TYR A 333 18.32 21.12 15.33
N ASN A 334 17.64 20.23 14.59
CA ASN A 334 18.20 19.01 13.98
C ASN A 334 18.87 18.01 14.97
N GLY A 335 18.82 18.25 16.27
CA GLY A 335 19.48 17.46 17.32
C GLY A 335 18.55 16.96 18.43
N LEU A 336 17.26 17.35 18.38
CA LEU A 336 16.17 17.17 19.36
C LEU A 336 16.18 18.04 20.60
#